data_AF-A0A2D5BD90-F1
#
_entry.id   AF-A0A2D5BD90-F1
#
_cell.length_a   1.000
_cell.length_b   1.000
_cell.length_c   1.000
_cell.angle_alpha   90.00
_cell.angle_beta   90.00
_cell.angle_gamma   90.00
#
_symmetry.space_group_name_H-M   'P 1'
#
loop_
_entity.id
_entity.type
_entity.pdbx_description
1 polymer ?
#
loop_
_entity_poly.entity_id
_entity_poly.type
_entity_poly.pdbx_seq_one_letter_code
_entity_poly.pdbx_strand_id
1 'polypeptide(L)'
;MIEEKTIDRNQIIGFLLIAGILIGLSWWTSSQETSTVPEEEKIVIESKESLDDFSMDSTSYELKEKISVDSSFEFSKEYILENEKVSYSFNSLGAQLSKVELKNYKDFRGEPLYLVNGRHKISGANRGVFNGNIISDGDGAQTLTLKNADGIQWVFTLNKGYGLTWNLKVPDSDNVSLKWSQDGIRHEKSYSNENQYTTTYFYDAEDEKKDNLKNGRDDDDIASNISWVAHKQQFFSSILLSNAPFSSAQLATTTPPLNDSSHTRQFRSVLQINGERSGIDASGLWYHGPNQYMELKKFDKGFDEIIPFGWGIFGWISKGIVVPLFSIMESFGWSYGLIIFLMAFIIKLALSPLTFASYKSMAKMRLLKPELDELAEKYGNDAQRKQQETMKMYTKAGVNPLGGCIPQLLQFPILIAMFRFFPASIELRQKSFLWAQDLSSYDSIFEFGQWFSLPFYGDHVSLFTILMAISTFLYTRFNNSMTPSSNNMMQQQMQVIQYLMPIMLLVWFNNYASGLSYYYFVSNLLIFGQQWSIKKFFINEDKLRAKIEDTKAKGGKQSKFSKRMNEMMEAQKESGNRRARRMDK
;
A
#
# COMPACT_ATOMS: atom_id res chain seq x y z
N MET A 1 -43.38 12.35 -31.73
CA MET A 1 -42.21 11.83 -32.46
C MET A 1 -41.13 11.55 -31.43
N ILE A 2 -40.77 10.29 -31.25
CA ILE A 2 -39.75 9.84 -30.30
C ILE A 2 -38.42 9.95 -31.05
N GLU A 3 -37.58 10.91 -30.68
CA GLU A 3 -36.23 11.03 -31.20
C GLU A 3 -35.35 9.98 -30.54
N GLU A 4 -34.93 8.97 -31.31
CA GLU A 4 -33.89 8.03 -30.91
C GLU A 4 -32.57 8.79 -30.75
N LYS A 5 -32.15 9.01 -29.49
CA LYS A 5 -30.78 9.40 -29.16
C LYS A 5 -29.84 8.23 -29.42
N THR A 6 -29.39 8.12 -30.67
CA THR A 6 -28.26 7.26 -31.02
C THR A 6 -26.98 7.84 -30.40
N ILE A 7 -26.20 6.99 -29.73
CA ILE A 7 -24.95 7.38 -29.07
C ILE A 7 -23.98 7.87 -30.14
N ASP A 8 -23.50 9.11 -29.98
CA ASP A 8 -22.63 9.77 -30.96
C ASP A 8 -21.28 9.02 -31.06
N ARG A 9 -20.79 8.82 -32.28
CA ARG A 9 -19.55 8.08 -32.58
C ARG A 9 -18.34 8.68 -31.84
N ASN A 10 -18.38 10.00 -31.61
CA ASN A 10 -17.38 10.73 -30.85
C ASN A 10 -17.43 10.42 -29.34
N GLN A 11 -18.60 10.08 -28.78
CA GLN A 11 -18.71 9.61 -27.40
C GLN A 11 -18.11 8.21 -27.24
N ILE A 12 -18.33 7.31 -28.20
CA ILE A 12 -17.74 5.97 -28.18
C ILE A 12 -16.20 6.04 -28.28
N ILE A 13 -15.68 6.89 -29.17
CA ILE A 13 -14.24 7.13 -29.28
C ILE A 13 -13.69 7.75 -27.99
N GLY A 14 -14.44 8.66 -27.36
CA GLY A 14 -14.11 9.22 -26.05
C GLY A 14 -14.05 8.16 -24.95
N PHE A 15 -15.00 7.23 -24.91
CA PHE A 15 -14.98 6.11 -23.95
C PHE A 15 -13.82 5.14 -24.20
N LEU A 16 -13.47 4.85 -25.45
CA LEU A 16 -12.33 4.01 -25.80
C LEU A 16 -10.98 4.69 -25.46
N LEU A 17 -10.86 6.01 -25.65
CA LEU A 17 -9.69 6.76 -25.24
C LEU A 17 -9.56 6.84 -23.72
N ILE A 18 -10.66 7.05 -23.00
CA ILE A 18 -10.67 7.04 -21.53
C ILE A 18 -10.33 5.64 -21.01
N ALA A 19 -10.88 4.58 -21.60
CA ALA A 19 -10.51 3.20 -21.26
C ALA A 19 -9.03 2.93 -21.54
N GLY A 20 -8.50 3.37 -22.69
CA GLY A 20 -7.08 3.27 -23.01
C GLY A 20 -6.18 4.07 -22.07
N ILE A 21 -6.60 5.26 -21.65
CA ILE A 21 -5.88 6.09 -20.67
C ILE A 21 -5.96 5.45 -19.28
N LEU A 22 -7.08 4.83 -18.89
CA LEU A 22 -7.22 4.15 -17.60
C LEU A 22 -6.42 2.84 -17.56
N ILE A 23 -6.37 2.10 -18.67
CA ILE A 23 -5.48 0.93 -18.82
C ILE A 23 -4.02 1.38 -18.79
N GLY A 24 -3.69 2.47 -19.50
CA GLY A 24 -2.36 3.07 -19.51
C GLY A 24 -1.95 3.64 -18.14
N LEU A 25 -2.87 4.26 -17.40
CA LEU A 25 -2.65 4.75 -16.03
C LEU A 25 -2.52 3.60 -15.04
N SER A 26 -3.30 2.53 -15.17
CA SER A 26 -3.16 1.29 -14.38
C SER A 26 -1.78 0.65 -14.60
N TRP A 27 -1.35 0.57 -15.86
CA TRP A 27 -0.01 0.12 -16.23
C TRP A 27 1.09 1.07 -15.73
N TRP A 28 0.88 2.38 -15.79
CA TRP A 28 1.84 3.40 -15.36
C TRP A 28 1.96 3.51 -13.83
N THR A 29 0.86 3.41 -13.08
CA THR A 29 0.89 3.31 -11.61
C THR A 29 1.57 2.03 -11.13
N SER A 30 1.51 0.98 -11.95
CA SER A 30 2.30 -0.24 -11.74
C SER A 30 3.78 -0.07 -12.13
N SER A 31 4.14 0.95 -12.91
CA SER A 31 5.50 1.19 -13.40
C SER A 31 6.26 2.24 -12.59
N GLN A 32 5.56 3.11 -11.84
CA GLN A 32 6.15 4.17 -11.01
C GLN A 32 6.87 3.71 -9.72
N GLU A 33 7.12 2.42 -9.54
CA GLU A 33 8.08 1.95 -8.51
C GLU A 33 9.55 2.15 -8.94
N THR A 34 9.83 2.65 -10.15
CA THR A 34 11.20 2.99 -10.55
C THR A 34 11.58 4.39 -10.07
N SER A 35 12.33 4.45 -8.97
CA SER A 35 13.15 5.61 -8.65
C SER A 35 14.23 5.76 -9.72
N THR A 36 14.39 6.98 -10.21
CA THR A 36 15.37 7.39 -11.21
C THR A 36 16.80 7.25 -10.67
N VAL A 37 17.67 6.52 -11.38
CA VAL A 37 19.14 6.55 -11.23
C VAL A 37 19.75 7.01 -12.56
N PRO A 38 20.65 8.02 -12.59
CA PRO A 38 21.38 8.40 -13.79
C PRO A 38 22.34 7.28 -14.22
N GLU A 39 22.53 7.15 -15.52
CA GLU A 39 23.37 6.16 -16.20
C GLU A 39 24.86 6.33 -15.79
N GLU A 40 25.43 5.38 -15.05
CA GLU A 40 26.88 5.21 -14.91
C GLU A 40 27.32 3.81 -15.33
N GLU A 41 28.50 3.77 -15.95
CA GLU A 41 29.01 2.72 -16.83
C GLU A 41 29.20 1.35 -16.15
N LYS A 42 28.73 0.29 -16.82
CA LYS A 42 28.92 -1.10 -16.43
C LYS A 42 30.40 -1.49 -16.46
N ILE A 43 30.99 -1.70 -15.29
CA ILE A 43 32.21 -2.51 -15.16
C ILE A 43 31.79 -3.98 -15.22
N VAL A 44 32.23 -4.67 -16.27
CA VAL A 44 32.06 -6.11 -16.44
C VAL A 44 33.04 -6.83 -15.51
N ILE A 45 32.53 -7.53 -14.49
CA ILE A 45 33.28 -8.54 -13.75
C ILE A 45 32.59 -9.89 -13.96
N GLU A 46 33.40 -10.81 -14.45
CA GLU A 46 33.05 -12.13 -14.96
C GLU A 46 33.08 -13.15 -13.82
N SER A 47 31.90 -13.48 -13.26
CA SER A 47 31.64 -14.76 -12.58
C SER A 47 30.13 -14.90 -12.33
N LYS A 48 29.37 -15.28 -13.36
CA LYS A 48 28.01 -15.79 -13.19
C LYS A 48 28.11 -17.23 -12.66
N GLU A 49 28.02 -17.41 -11.35
CA GLU A 49 27.37 -18.63 -10.86
C GLU A 49 25.88 -18.50 -11.19
N SER A 50 25.38 -19.40 -12.03
CA SER A 50 23.99 -19.42 -12.47
C SER A 50 23.05 -19.67 -11.28
N LEU A 51 22.00 -18.84 -11.17
CA LEU A 51 20.85 -19.00 -10.28
C LEU A 51 20.00 -20.27 -10.59
N ASP A 52 20.45 -21.11 -11.52
CA ASP A 52 19.76 -22.33 -11.99
C ASP A 52 19.83 -23.52 -11.01
N ASP A 53 20.62 -23.44 -9.93
CA ASP A 53 20.75 -24.52 -8.93
C ASP A 53 19.62 -24.53 -7.87
N PHE A 54 18.53 -23.80 -8.11
CA PHE A 54 17.37 -23.69 -7.22
C PHE A 54 16.16 -24.56 -7.62
N SER A 55 16.39 -25.73 -8.24
CA SER A 55 15.30 -26.68 -8.50
C SER A 55 14.80 -27.32 -7.20
N MET A 56 13.67 -26.84 -6.67
CA MET A 56 12.85 -27.59 -5.72
C MET A 56 11.88 -28.46 -6.53
N ASP A 57 12.29 -29.68 -6.83
CA ASP A 57 11.38 -30.66 -7.42
C ASP A 57 10.41 -31.16 -6.34
N SER A 58 9.11 -30.97 -6.58
CA SER A 58 8.03 -31.38 -5.71
C SER A 58 7.76 -32.88 -5.86
N THR A 59 8.68 -33.72 -5.40
CA THR A 59 8.42 -35.14 -5.18
C THR A 59 9.33 -35.64 -4.06
N SER A 60 8.69 -36.23 -3.05
CA SER A 60 9.25 -37.15 -2.04
C SER A 60 10.77 -37.33 -2.00
N TYR A 61 11.34 -37.05 -0.83
CA TYR A 61 12.57 -37.64 -0.28
C TYR A 61 13.15 -38.82 -1.08
N GLU A 62 14.13 -38.55 -1.94
CA GLU A 62 15.23 -39.49 -2.18
C GLU A 62 16.55 -38.70 -2.17
N LEU A 63 17.26 -38.85 -1.05
CA LEU A 63 18.68 -38.58 -0.92
C LEU A 63 19.46 -39.35 -1.99
N LYS A 64 19.90 -38.68 -3.04
CA LYS A 64 20.99 -39.14 -3.90
C LYS A 64 21.94 -38.00 -4.25
N GLU A 65 22.65 -37.52 -3.23
CA GLU A 65 24.03 -37.13 -3.42
C GLU A 65 24.91 -38.18 -2.75
N LYS A 66 25.95 -38.61 -3.46
CA LYS A 66 26.86 -39.70 -3.09
C LYS A 66 27.50 -39.45 -1.72
N ILE A 67 26.88 -39.95 -0.67
CA ILE A 67 27.50 -40.15 0.63
C ILE A 67 28.00 -41.59 0.61
N SER A 68 29.32 -41.74 0.60
CA SER A 68 30.00 -42.99 0.94
C SER A 68 29.44 -43.49 2.27
N VAL A 69 28.82 -44.67 2.21
CA VAL A 69 28.20 -45.37 3.34
C VAL A 69 29.26 -45.56 4.42
N ASP A 70 29.20 -44.73 5.47
CA ASP A 70 29.71 -45.08 6.78
C ASP A 70 28.58 -44.95 7.81
N SER A 71 28.54 -45.94 8.66
CA SER A 71 27.41 -46.34 9.49
C SER A 71 27.28 -45.48 10.74
N SER A 72 26.44 -44.46 10.68
CA SER A 72 25.78 -43.88 11.86
C SER A 72 24.48 -43.18 11.44
N PHE A 73 23.38 -43.93 11.40
CA PHE A 73 22.03 -43.35 11.33
C PHE A 73 21.73 -42.66 12.68
N GLU A 74 22.25 -41.46 12.89
CA GLU A 74 21.71 -40.56 13.90
C GLU A 74 20.38 -40.02 13.37
N PHE A 75 19.28 -40.44 14.01
CA PHE A 75 17.95 -39.91 13.74
C PHE A 75 17.96 -38.39 13.89
N SER A 76 17.32 -37.67 12.96
CA SER A 76 17.12 -36.22 13.06
C SER A 76 16.40 -35.88 14.36
N LYS A 77 17.10 -35.21 15.29
CA LYS A 77 16.54 -34.64 16.51
C LYS A 77 15.96 -33.25 16.23
N GLU A 78 14.84 -32.94 16.87
CA GLU A 78 14.20 -31.62 16.82
C GLU A 78 14.44 -30.89 18.16
N TYR A 79 14.85 -29.63 18.08
CA TYR A 79 15.09 -28.74 19.22
C TYR A 79 14.11 -27.57 19.14
N ILE A 80 13.41 -27.27 20.23
CA ILE A 80 12.35 -26.26 20.25
C ILE A 80 12.74 -25.12 21.19
N LEU A 81 12.73 -23.89 20.67
CA LEU A 81 12.81 -22.66 21.46
C LEU A 81 11.47 -21.96 21.42
N GLU A 82 10.90 -21.61 22.57
CA GLU A 82 9.58 -20.98 22.61
C GLU A 82 9.40 -19.95 23.73
N ASN A 83 8.53 -18.99 23.47
CA ASN A 83 8.02 -18.05 24.46
C ASN A 83 6.49 -17.91 24.31
N GLU A 84 5.89 -16.88 24.92
CA GLU A 84 4.44 -16.63 24.84
C GLU A 84 3.93 -16.26 23.44
N LYS A 85 4.79 -15.75 22.55
CA LYS A 85 4.41 -15.18 21.25
C LYS A 85 4.79 -16.05 20.05
N VAL A 86 5.89 -16.79 20.13
CA VAL A 86 6.46 -17.55 19.01
C VAL A 86 7.11 -18.86 19.47
N SER A 87 7.09 -19.87 18.59
CA SER A 87 7.81 -21.13 18.74
C SER A 87 8.70 -21.37 17.52
N TYR A 88 9.95 -21.73 17.74
CA TYR A 88 10.96 -22.04 16.74
C TYR A 88 11.42 -23.49 16.88
N SER A 89 11.29 -24.27 15.81
CA SER A 89 11.80 -25.64 15.77
C SER A 89 13.02 -25.74 14.86
N PHE A 90 14.08 -26.37 15.37
CA PHE A 90 15.33 -26.62 14.66
C PHE A 90 15.59 -28.11 14.51
N ASN A 91 16.06 -28.52 13.33
CA ASN A 91 16.52 -29.87 13.08
C ASN A 91 18.04 -29.97 13.28
N SER A 92 18.48 -30.98 14.02
CA SER A 92 19.90 -31.39 14.13
C SER A 92 20.58 -31.55 12.78
N LEU A 93 19.90 -32.07 11.75
CA LEU A 93 20.45 -32.19 10.41
C LEU A 93 20.57 -30.81 9.77
N GLY A 94 21.81 -30.35 9.59
CA GLY A 94 22.13 -29.05 9.01
C GLY A 94 21.72 -27.85 9.86
N ALA A 95 21.38 -28.01 11.15
CA ALA A 95 20.91 -26.91 12.00
C ALA A 95 19.75 -26.11 11.35
N GLN A 96 18.86 -26.79 10.63
CA GLN A 96 17.81 -26.13 9.83
C GLN A 96 16.67 -25.64 10.70
N LEU A 97 16.22 -24.41 10.47
CA LEU A 97 14.94 -23.95 10.99
C LEU A 97 13.81 -24.66 10.23
N SER A 98 13.09 -25.56 10.90
CA SER A 98 12.06 -26.42 10.32
C SER A 98 10.67 -25.82 10.42
N LYS A 99 10.36 -25.16 11.55
CA LYS A 99 9.06 -24.54 11.82
C LYS A 99 9.20 -23.23 12.59
N VAL A 100 8.33 -22.29 12.26
CA VAL A 100 8.10 -21.05 13.04
C VAL A 100 6.61 -20.84 13.18
N GLU A 101 6.10 -20.99 14.40
CA GLU A 101 4.68 -20.78 14.73
C GLU A 101 4.49 -19.46 15.46
N LEU A 102 3.55 -18.63 15.00
CA LEU A 102 3.13 -17.43 15.73
C LEU A 102 1.90 -17.74 16.58
N LYS A 103 2.10 -18.00 17.88
CA LYS A 103 1.09 -18.52 18.82
C LYS A 103 -0.18 -17.67 18.94
N ASN A 104 -0.06 -16.36 18.72
CA ASN A 104 -1.17 -15.41 18.85
C ASN A 104 -1.97 -15.19 17.55
N TYR A 105 -1.62 -15.90 16.46
CA TYR A 105 -2.23 -15.71 15.16
C TYR A 105 -2.72 -17.02 14.56
N LYS A 106 -3.76 -16.92 13.75
CA LYS A 106 -4.32 -18.03 12.98
C LYS A 106 -4.33 -17.67 11.50
N ASP A 107 -4.31 -18.64 10.62
CA ASP A 107 -4.56 -18.41 9.20
C ASP A 107 -6.06 -18.12 8.93
N PHE A 108 -6.41 -17.76 7.69
CA PHE A 108 -7.80 -17.48 7.31
C PHE A 108 -8.75 -18.69 7.43
N ARG A 109 -8.22 -19.92 7.62
CA ARG A 109 -9.00 -21.15 7.82
C ARG A 109 -9.22 -21.44 9.32
N GLY A 110 -8.57 -20.68 10.20
CA GLY A 110 -8.63 -20.87 11.65
C GLY A 110 -7.59 -21.83 12.21
N GLU A 111 -6.65 -22.28 11.38
CA GLU A 111 -5.53 -23.14 11.76
C GLU A 111 -4.38 -22.33 12.37
N PRO A 112 -3.47 -22.96 13.14
CA PRO A 112 -2.28 -22.28 13.65
C PRO A 112 -1.44 -21.65 12.54
N LEU A 113 -0.94 -20.43 12.77
CA LEU A 113 -0.21 -19.68 11.77
C LEU A 113 1.29 -20.01 11.82
N TYR A 114 1.81 -20.61 10.75
CA TYR A 114 3.23 -20.93 10.58
C TYR A 114 3.87 -20.05 9.51
N LEU A 115 4.91 -19.29 9.84
CA LEU A 115 5.71 -18.56 8.84
C LEU A 115 6.70 -19.46 8.10
N VAL A 116 7.11 -20.54 8.77
CA VAL A 116 7.94 -21.60 8.21
C VAL A 116 7.29 -22.92 8.61
N ASN A 117 7.06 -23.80 7.63
CA ASN A 117 6.57 -25.16 7.85
C ASN A 117 6.97 -26.05 6.66
N GLY A 118 8.25 -26.41 6.61
CA GLY A 118 8.85 -26.98 5.39
C GLY A 118 9.08 -25.93 4.29
N ARG A 119 9.60 -26.38 3.14
CA ARG A 119 10.00 -25.52 1.98
C ARG A 119 10.81 -24.28 2.39
N HIS A 120 11.67 -24.48 3.38
CA HIS A 120 12.60 -23.52 3.92
C HIS A 120 13.96 -24.21 4.09
N LYS A 121 15.03 -23.56 3.65
CA LYS A 121 16.39 -24.09 3.75
C LYS A 121 17.38 -22.93 3.84
N ILE A 122 18.31 -23.02 4.78
CA ILE A 122 19.53 -22.23 4.78
C ILE A 122 20.71 -23.16 4.49
N SER A 123 21.55 -22.83 3.52
CA SER A 123 22.75 -23.62 3.21
C SER A 123 24.01 -22.75 3.18
N GLY A 124 25.18 -23.38 3.13
CA GLY A 124 26.47 -22.75 3.41
C GLY A 124 27.08 -23.37 4.66
N ALA A 125 26.97 -22.69 5.80
CA ALA A 125 27.43 -23.20 7.10
C ALA A 125 26.55 -24.33 7.69
N ASN A 126 25.40 -24.61 7.09
CA ASN A 126 24.39 -25.55 7.57
C ASN A 126 24.58 -26.96 6.97
N ARG A 127 25.76 -27.55 7.19
CA ARG A 127 26.16 -28.88 6.66
C ARG A 127 26.49 -29.87 7.78
N GLY A 128 26.16 -31.14 7.58
CA GLY A 128 26.39 -32.22 8.56
C GLY A 128 25.33 -32.31 9.66
N VAL A 129 25.64 -33.04 10.73
CA VAL A 129 24.74 -33.28 11.87
C VAL A 129 25.21 -32.46 13.07
N PHE A 130 24.30 -31.69 13.67
CA PHE A 130 24.58 -30.84 14.80
C PHE A 130 24.04 -31.44 16.08
N ASN A 131 24.87 -31.44 17.12
CA ASN A 131 24.46 -31.76 18.48
C ASN A 131 24.04 -30.48 19.19
N GLY A 132 22.79 -30.45 19.64
CA GLY A 132 22.16 -29.31 20.29
C GLY A 132 22.05 -29.47 21.81
N ASN A 133 22.23 -28.36 22.52
CA ASN A 133 21.88 -28.22 23.93
C ASN A 133 21.07 -26.94 24.14
N ILE A 134 20.00 -27.01 24.94
CA ILE A 134 19.15 -25.86 25.29
C ILE A 134 19.39 -25.48 26.75
N ILE A 135 19.67 -24.20 26.98
CA ILE A 135 19.82 -23.63 28.32
C ILE A 135 18.75 -22.56 28.48
N SER A 136 18.00 -22.63 29.58
CA SER A 136 17.03 -21.60 29.96
C SER A 136 17.62 -20.75 31.09
N ASP A 137 17.60 -19.44 30.93
CA ASP A 137 17.99 -18.49 31.97
C ASP A 137 16.84 -18.24 32.96
N GLY A 138 17.15 -17.73 34.15
CA GLY A 138 16.17 -17.42 35.21
C GLY A 138 15.11 -16.40 34.78
N ASP A 139 15.43 -15.54 33.80
CA ASP A 139 14.52 -14.54 33.23
C ASP A 139 13.60 -15.08 32.11
N GLY A 140 13.69 -16.39 31.81
CA GLY A 140 12.87 -17.07 30.80
C GLY A 140 13.41 -16.99 29.37
N ALA A 141 14.61 -16.45 29.17
CA ALA A 141 15.31 -16.53 27.89
C ALA A 141 15.81 -17.96 27.63
N GLN A 142 15.70 -18.45 26.39
CA GLN A 142 16.16 -19.77 26.00
C GLN A 142 17.28 -19.67 24.96
N THR A 143 18.37 -20.39 25.17
CA THR A 143 19.53 -20.42 24.28
C THR A 143 19.78 -21.83 23.78
N LEU A 144 19.68 -22.05 22.47
CA LEU A 144 20.06 -23.29 21.80
C LEU A 144 21.47 -23.13 21.22
N THR A 145 22.39 -23.99 21.63
CA THR A 145 23.71 -24.12 21.00
C THR A 145 23.75 -25.41 20.18
N LEU A 146 23.96 -25.30 18.88
CA LEU A 146 24.13 -26.40 17.93
C LEU A 146 25.58 -26.41 17.45
N LYS A 147 26.28 -27.53 17.63
CA LYS A 147 27.67 -27.69 17.18
C LYS A 147 27.85 -28.99 16.39
N ASN A 148 28.56 -28.91 15.26
CA ASN A 148 28.92 -30.08 14.44
C ASN A 148 30.40 -30.48 14.69
N ALA A 149 30.77 -31.69 14.29
CA ALA A 149 32.12 -32.25 14.30
C ALA A 149 33.14 -31.37 13.55
N ASP A 150 32.73 -30.70 12.48
CA ASP A 150 33.56 -29.74 11.72
C ASP A 150 33.90 -28.45 12.49
N GLY A 151 33.43 -28.32 13.74
CA GLY A 151 33.66 -27.14 14.57
C GLY A 151 32.71 -25.98 14.32
N ILE A 152 31.84 -26.06 13.28
CA ILE A 152 30.79 -25.06 13.02
C ILE A 152 29.81 -25.02 14.20
N GLN A 153 29.52 -23.81 14.67
CA GLN A 153 28.62 -23.57 15.80
C GLN A 153 27.57 -22.52 15.43
N TRP A 154 26.30 -22.88 15.65
CA TRP A 154 25.18 -21.95 15.68
C TRP A 154 24.69 -21.78 17.12
N VAL A 155 24.51 -20.53 17.55
CA VAL A 155 23.87 -20.21 18.83
C VAL A 155 22.65 -19.34 18.55
N PHE A 156 21.48 -19.82 18.97
CA PHE A 156 20.21 -19.12 18.84
C PHE A 156 19.67 -18.77 20.21
N THR A 157 19.39 -17.49 20.46
CA THR A 157 18.86 -17.00 21.73
C THR A 157 17.50 -16.36 21.51
N LEU A 158 16.46 -16.94 22.13
CA LEU A 158 15.11 -16.43 22.13
C LEU A 158 14.82 -15.74 23.47
N ASN A 159 14.63 -14.42 23.40
CA ASN A 159 14.18 -13.60 24.53
C ASN A 159 12.65 -13.46 24.48
N LYS A 160 12.12 -12.42 25.15
CA LYS A 160 10.73 -12.00 24.98
C LYS A 160 10.54 -11.33 23.61
N GLY A 161 9.44 -11.65 22.92
CA GLY A 161 9.13 -11.06 21.61
C GLY A 161 9.30 -12.03 20.44
N TYR A 162 9.47 -11.47 19.24
CA TYR A 162 9.58 -12.23 17.98
C TYR A 162 11.01 -12.36 17.45
N GLY A 163 11.97 -11.65 18.04
CA GLY A 163 13.35 -11.63 17.58
C GLY A 163 14.17 -12.81 18.13
N LEU A 164 14.82 -13.54 17.23
CA LEU A 164 15.76 -14.60 17.55
C LEU A 164 17.19 -14.11 17.29
N THR A 165 17.98 -13.93 18.34
CA THR A 165 19.39 -13.56 18.17
C THR A 165 20.17 -14.76 17.67
N TRP A 166 21.00 -14.60 16.64
CA TRP A 166 21.83 -15.68 16.11
C TRP A 166 23.31 -15.31 16.20
N ASN A 167 24.15 -16.30 16.44
CA ASN A 167 25.60 -16.23 16.30
C ASN A 167 26.08 -17.46 15.53
N LEU A 168 26.92 -17.23 14.55
CA LEU A 168 27.52 -18.24 13.68
C LEU A 168 29.04 -18.18 13.82
N LYS A 169 29.63 -19.29 14.21
CA LYS A 169 31.08 -19.49 14.19
C LYS A 169 31.46 -20.55 13.17
N VAL A 170 32.33 -20.19 12.23
CA VAL A 170 32.89 -21.11 11.24
C VAL A 170 34.41 -21.00 11.32
N PRO A 171 35.10 -22.04 11.83
CA PRO A 171 36.56 -22.04 11.90
C PRO A 171 37.18 -22.08 10.51
N ASP A 172 38.37 -21.47 10.36
CA ASP A 172 39.25 -21.58 9.19
C ASP A 172 38.57 -21.27 7.83
N SER A 173 37.67 -20.29 7.80
CA SER A 173 36.95 -19.86 6.59
C SER A 173 37.08 -18.36 6.36
N ASP A 174 37.51 -17.98 5.15
CA ASP A 174 37.65 -16.57 4.75
C ASP A 174 36.32 -15.92 4.37
N ASN A 175 35.36 -16.72 3.87
CA ASN A 175 34.01 -16.29 3.55
C ASN A 175 33.02 -17.44 3.69
N VAL A 176 31.74 -17.10 3.89
CA VAL A 176 30.62 -18.05 3.82
C VAL A 176 29.46 -17.39 3.09
N SER A 177 28.93 -18.14 2.11
CA SER A 177 27.69 -17.80 1.42
C SER A 177 26.51 -18.47 2.12
N LEU A 178 25.67 -17.68 2.79
CA LEU A 178 24.39 -18.14 3.34
C LEU A 178 23.32 -18.07 2.26
N LYS A 179 22.94 -19.23 1.72
CA LYS A 179 21.85 -19.34 0.76
C LYS A 179 20.55 -19.63 1.51
N TRP A 180 19.74 -18.60 1.73
CA TRP A 180 18.43 -18.65 2.38
C TRP A 180 17.32 -18.75 1.33
N SER A 181 16.56 -19.84 1.39
CA SER A 181 15.39 -20.04 0.54
C SER A 181 14.16 -20.33 1.39
N GLN A 182 13.05 -19.68 1.06
CA GLN A 182 11.78 -19.81 1.77
C GLN A 182 10.63 -19.66 0.78
N ASP A 183 9.64 -20.52 0.87
CA ASP A 183 8.39 -20.35 0.14
C ASP A 183 7.35 -19.70 1.09
N GLY A 184 6.77 -18.57 0.69
CA GLY A 184 5.83 -17.80 1.50
C GLY A 184 4.48 -18.50 1.60
N ILE A 185 4.14 -19.05 2.75
CA ILE A 185 2.89 -19.78 2.98
C ILE A 185 1.72 -18.80 2.94
N ARG A 186 0.66 -19.12 2.20
CA ARG A 186 -0.55 -18.29 2.15
C ARG A 186 -1.24 -18.24 3.51
N HIS A 187 -1.49 -17.03 4.00
CA HIS A 187 -2.15 -16.79 5.29
C HIS A 187 -3.53 -16.15 5.16
N GLU A 188 -3.82 -15.52 4.02
CA GLU A 188 -5.01 -14.69 3.84
C GLU A 188 -6.03 -15.29 2.87
N LYS A 189 -7.30 -14.89 3.04
CA LYS A 189 -8.40 -15.35 2.20
C LYS A 189 -8.18 -14.96 0.73
N SER A 190 -7.73 -13.73 0.46
CA SER A 190 -7.44 -13.26 -0.90
C SER A 190 -6.00 -13.54 -1.30
N TYR A 191 -5.78 -14.58 -2.11
CA TYR A 191 -4.45 -14.91 -2.65
C TYR A 191 -3.85 -13.74 -3.45
N SER A 192 -4.65 -13.16 -4.35
CA SER A 192 -4.20 -12.07 -5.22
C SER A 192 -3.75 -10.85 -4.41
N ASN A 193 -4.52 -10.47 -3.39
CA ASN A 193 -4.18 -9.34 -2.53
C ASN A 193 -2.95 -9.65 -1.67
N GLU A 194 -2.85 -10.84 -1.07
CA GLU A 194 -1.66 -11.23 -0.30
C GLU A 194 -0.41 -11.19 -1.18
N ASN A 195 -0.48 -11.81 -2.36
CA ASN A 195 0.62 -11.86 -3.32
C ASN A 195 1.05 -10.46 -3.80
N GLN A 196 0.12 -9.54 -4.03
CA GLN A 196 0.40 -8.15 -4.40
C GLN A 196 1.29 -7.44 -3.37
N TYR A 197 1.23 -7.82 -2.09
CA TYR A 197 2.05 -7.22 -1.03
C TYR A 197 3.26 -8.09 -0.62
N THR A 198 3.46 -9.23 -1.28
CA THR A 198 4.55 -10.16 -1.02
C THR A 198 5.76 -9.87 -1.91
N THR A 199 6.90 -9.56 -1.30
CA THR A 199 8.17 -9.28 -1.99
C THR A 199 9.37 -9.32 -1.02
N THR A 200 10.58 -9.22 -1.55
CA THR A 200 11.80 -9.07 -0.76
C THR A 200 12.16 -7.59 -0.57
N TYR A 201 12.39 -7.19 0.68
CA TYR A 201 12.97 -5.89 1.03
C TYR A 201 14.41 -6.09 1.51
N PHE A 202 15.24 -5.08 1.34
CA PHE A 202 16.60 -5.06 1.87
C PHE A 202 17.00 -3.65 2.27
N TYR A 203 18.02 -3.54 3.11
CA TYR A 203 18.46 -2.25 3.65
C TYR A 203 19.96 -2.07 3.48
N ASP A 204 20.30 -1.02 2.75
CA ASP A 204 21.66 -0.61 2.48
C ASP A 204 22.25 0.07 3.73
N ALA A 205 23.37 -0.46 4.20
CA ALA A 205 24.05 0.05 5.39
C ALA A 205 24.79 1.37 5.12
N GLU A 206 25.20 1.64 3.89
CA GLU A 206 25.93 2.85 3.49
C GLU A 206 24.99 4.02 3.26
N ASP A 207 23.95 3.77 2.48
CA ASP A 207 22.97 4.79 2.11
C ASP A 207 21.88 4.99 3.18
N GLU A 208 21.88 4.17 4.22
CA GLU A 208 20.88 4.14 5.31
C GLU A 208 19.43 4.15 4.79
N LYS A 209 19.19 3.45 3.69
CA LYS A 209 17.90 3.41 3.01
C LYS A 209 17.47 1.98 2.71
N LYS A 210 16.16 1.76 2.74
CA LYS A 210 15.58 0.53 2.21
C LYS A 210 15.48 0.57 0.68
N ASP A 211 15.47 -0.61 0.09
CA ASP A 211 14.99 -0.87 -1.26
C ASP A 211 14.20 -2.20 -1.28
N ASN A 212 13.54 -2.51 -2.40
CA ASN A 212 12.75 -3.72 -2.55
C ASN A 212 12.59 -4.17 -3.99
N LEU A 213 12.45 -5.49 -4.13
CA LEU A 213 12.01 -6.10 -5.39
C LEU A 213 10.55 -5.72 -5.70
N LYS A 214 10.17 -5.81 -6.99
CA LYS A 214 8.81 -5.50 -7.45
C LYS A 214 7.74 -6.27 -6.68
N ASN A 215 6.72 -5.54 -6.24
CA ASN A 215 5.60 -6.11 -5.49
C ASN A 215 4.77 -7.08 -6.37
N GLY A 216 4.60 -8.33 -5.91
CA GLY A 216 3.75 -9.33 -6.57
C GLY A 216 4.21 -9.80 -7.96
N ARG A 217 5.44 -9.50 -8.38
CA ARG A 217 6.00 -9.88 -9.70
C ARG A 217 7.40 -10.43 -9.62
N ASP A 218 7.73 -11.35 -10.53
CA ASP A 218 9.07 -11.90 -10.60
C ASP A 218 10.10 -10.78 -10.80
N ASP A 219 11.14 -10.83 -9.99
CA ASP A 219 12.19 -9.82 -9.96
C ASP A 219 13.42 -10.39 -9.24
N ASP A 220 14.56 -9.85 -9.59
CA ASP A 220 15.85 -10.17 -9.00
C ASP A 220 16.72 -8.92 -8.93
N ASP A 221 17.62 -8.90 -7.95
CA ASP A 221 18.56 -7.80 -7.76
C ASP A 221 19.83 -8.29 -7.07
N ILE A 222 20.92 -7.52 -7.23
CA ILE A 222 22.19 -7.75 -6.57
C ILE A 222 22.60 -6.44 -5.90
N ALA A 223 22.70 -6.49 -4.58
CA ALA A 223 23.11 -5.35 -3.78
C ALA A 223 24.37 -5.68 -2.95
N SER A 224 25.08 -4.66 -2.53
CA SER A 224 26.26 -4.75 -1.66
C SER A 224 26.01 -4.03 -0.35
N ASN A 225 26.79 -4.37 0.68
CA ASN A 225 26.74 -3.71 2.00
C ASN A 225 25.34 -3.71 2.65
N ILE A 226 24.70 -4.88 2.71
CA ILE A 226 23.32 -5.01 3.19
C ILE A 226 23.28 -5.32 4.68
N SER A 227 22.60 -4.49 5.46
CA SER A 227 22.40 -4.71 6.90
C SER A 227 21.39 -5.85 7.16
N TRP A 228 20.25 -5.81 6.46
CA TRP A 228 19.22 -6.83 6.60
C TRP A 228 18.47 -7.10 5.29
N VAL A 229 17.93 -8.31 5.19
CA VAL A 229 17.04 -8.77 4.11
C VAL A 229 15.76 -9.30 4.73
N ALA A 230 14.63 -8.91 4.16
CA ALA A 230 13.30 -9.28 4.62
C ALA A 230 12.50 -10.00 3.54
N HIS A 231 12.14 -11.26 3.80
CA HIS A 231 11.09 -11.96 3.05
C HIS A 231 9.75 -11.53 3.63
N LYS A 232 9.10 -10.58 2.95
CA LYS A 232 7.92 -9.88 3.46
C LYS A 232 6.68 -10.36 2.74
N GLN A 233 5.68 -10.79 3.51
CA GLN A 233 4.31 -11.04 3.07
C GLN A 233 3.40 -9.87 3.49
N GLN A 234 2.09 -9.95 3.22
CA GLN A 234 1.15 -8.87 3.52
C GLN A 234 1.22 -8.41 5.00
N PHE A 235 1.02 -9.34 5.94
CA PHE A 235 0.95 -9.01 7.38
C PHE A 235 2.11 -9.55 8.22
N PHE A 236 2.99 -10.35 7.65
CA PHE A 236 4.11 -10.96 8.38
C PHE A 236 5.39 -10.86 7.57
N SER A 237 6.52 -10.91 8.25
CA SER A 237 7.84 -10.92 7.61
C SER A 237 8.80 -11.81 8.37
N SER A 238 9.73 -12.39 7.61
CA SER A 238 10.96 -12.96 8.13
C SER A 238 12.10 -12.00 7.77
N ILE A 239 12.80 -11.43 8.74
CA ILE A 239 13.85 -10.41 8.53
C ILE A 239 15.15 -10.92 9.13
N LEU A 240 16.15 -11.15 8.28
CA LEU A 240 17.48 -11.56 8.69
C LEU A 240 18.41 -10.34 8.68
N LEU A 241 18.77 -9.88 9.86
CA LEU A 241 19.74 -8.81 10.12
C LEU A 241 21.07 -9.42 10.54
N SER A 242 22.17 -8.85 10.04
CA SER A 242 23.52 -9.09 10.54
C SER A 242 24.07 -7.81 11.20
N ASN A 243 24.79 -7.96 12.31
CA ASN A 243 25.43 -6.83 13.01
C ASN A 243 26.58 -6.24 12.19
N ALA A 244 27.28 -7.08 11.44
CA ALA A 244 28.20 -6.68 10.39
C ALA A 244 27.49 -6.86 9.03
N PRO A 245 27.40 -5.82 8.17
CA PRO A 245 26.69 -5.93 6.90
C PRO A 245 27.17 -7.09 6.03
N PHE A 246 26.24 -7.71 5.31
CA PHE A 246 26.55 -8.67 4.26
C PHE A 246 27.29 -7.94 3.13
N SER A 247 28.43 -8.48 2.69
CA SER A 247 29.26 -7.83 1.66
C SER A 247 28.55 -7.79 0.30
N SER A 248 27.79 -8.83 0.00
CA SER A 248 26.90 -8.92 -1.17
C SER A 248 25.65 -9.72 -0.82
N ALA A 249 24.53 -9.35 -1.44
CA ALA A 249 23.26 -10.04 -1.38
C ALA A 249 22.71 -10.19 -2.80
N GLN A 250 22.55 -11.43 -3.27
CA GLN A 250 21.77 -11.72 -4.48
C GLN A 250 20.37 -12.12 -4.05
N LEU A 251 19.35 -11.43 -4.57
CA LEU A 251 17.97 -11.53 -4.14
C LEU A 251 17.10 -11.89 -5.32
N ALA A 252 16.17 -12.83 -5.15
CA ALA A 252 15.17 -13.14 -6.16
C ALA A 252 13.84 -13.48 -5.49
N THR A 253 12.74 -13.04 -6.12
CA THR A 253 11.39 -13.47 -5.77
C THR A 253 10.72 -14.01 -7.02
N THR A 254 10.27 -15.26 -6.99
CA THR A 254 9.65 -15.92 -8.15
C THR A 254 8.24 -16.41 -7.83
N THR A 255 7.44 -16.55 -8.88
CA THR A 255 6.09 -17.08 -8.78
C THR A 255 6.14 -18.59 -8.56
N PRO A 256 5.37 -19.14 -7.61
CA PRO A 256 5.30 -20.58 -7.40
C PRO A 256 4.79 -21.33 -8.65
N PRO A 257 4.98 -22.65 -8.73
CA PRO A 257 4.44 -23.45 -9.82
C PRO A 257 2.92 -23.26 -10.00
N LEU A 258 2.42 -23.32 -11.24
CA LEU A 258 1.06 -22.95 -11.67
C LEU A 258 -0.12 -23.59 -10.89
N ASN A 259 0.13 -24.66 -10.11
CA ASN A 259 -0.90 -25.37 -9.33
C ASN A 259 -0.77 -25.17 -7.81
N ASP A 260 0.18 -24.35 -7.34
CA ASP A 260 0.38 -24.11 -5.92
C ASP A 260 -0.38 -22.87 -5.43
N SER A 261 -1.60 -23.08 -4.95
CA SER A 261 -2.41 -22.02 -4.32
C SER A 261 -2.17 -21.86 -2.82
N SER A 262 -1.26 -22.67 -2.25
CA SER A 262 -0.90 -22.68 -0.83
C SER A 262 0.31 -21.81 -0.50
N HIS A 263 1.08 -21.40 -1.51
CA HIS A 263 2.21 -20.49 -1.37
C HIS A 263 2.01 -19.27 -2.26
N THR A 264 2.37 -18.10 -1.75
CA THR A 264 2.28 -16.82 -2.46
C THR A 264 3.46 -16.62 -3.39
N ARG A 265 4.69 -16.75 -2.89
CA ARG A 265 5.95 -16.53 -3.62
C ARG A 265 7.08 -17.43 -3.13
N GLN A 266 8.10 -17.61 -3.95
CA GLN A 266 9.36 -18.23 -3.54
C GLN A 266 10.41 -17.14 -3.39
N PHE A 267 11.01 -17.06 -2.21
CA PHE A 267 12.09 -16.14 -1.90
C PHE A 267 13.42 -16.86 -1.93
N ARG A 268 14.41 -16.25 -2.57
CA ARG A 268 15.79 -16.74 -2.66
C ARG A 268 16.75 -15.60 -2.33
N SER A 269 17.62 -15.81 -1.37
CA SER A 269 18.62 -14.83 -0.94
C SER A 269 19.96 -15.50 -0.73
N VAL A 270 20.99 -15.04 -1.41
CA VAL A 270 22.37 -15.50 -1.26
C VAL A 270 23.16 -14.36 -0.61
N LEU A 271 23.49 -14.53 0.67
CA LEU A 271 24.08 -13.51 1.52
C LEU A 271 25.53 -13.87 1.82
N GLN A 272 26.46 -12.99 1.46
CA GLN A 272 27.88 -13.20 1.67
C GLN A 272 28.33 -12.61 3.00
N ILE A 273 28.93 -13.45 3.84
CA ILE A 273 29.58 -13.05 5.09
C ILE A 273 31.08 -13.21 4.91
N ASN A 274 31.82 -12.13 5.15
CA ASN A 274 33.27 -12.14 5.14
C ASN A 274 33.80 -12.52 6.53
N GLY A 275 34.78 -13.40 6.58
CA GLY A 275 35.49 -13.80 7.79
C GLY A 275 36.71 -12.93 8.08
N GLU A 276 37.26 -13.11 9.27
CA GLU A 276 38.56 -12.59 9.66
C GLU A 276 39.60 -13.72 9.66
N ARG A 277 40.88 -13.42 9.92
CA ARG A 277 41.98 -14.40 9.89
C ARG A 277 41.79 -15.62 10.81
N SER A 278 40.90 -15.55 11.80
CA SER A 278 40.56 -16.62 12.74
C SER A 278 39.29 -17.41 12.36
N GLY A 279 38.75 -17.18 11.16
CA GLY A 279 37.45 -17.69 10.72
C GLY A 279 36.34 -16.64 10.86
N ILE A 280 35.10 -17.10 10.75
CA ILE A 280 33.90 -16.25 10.82
C ILE A 280 33.32 -16.31 12.23
N ASP A 281 33.08 -15.14 12.83
CA ASP A 281 32.23 -14.96 14.02
C ASP A 281 31.20 -13.87 13.71
N ALA A 282 30.09 -14.29 13.09
CA ALA A 282 29.02 -13.40 12.68
C ALA A 282 27.87 -13.48 13.68
N SER A 283 27.19 -12.36 13.92
CA SER A 283 26.02 -12.33 14.78
C SER A 283 24.99 -11.37 14.23
N GLY A 284 23.74 -11.56 14.63
CA GLY A 284 22.65 -10.70 14.22
C GLY A 284 21.33 -11.10 14.84
N LEU A 285 20.26 -10.67 14.18
CA LEU A 285 18.89 -10.92 14.62
C LEU A 285 18.08 -11.50 13.47
N TRP A 286 17.30 -12.53 13.75
CA TRP A 286 16.33 -13.08 12.83
C TRP A 286 14.94 -12.87 13.40
N TYR A 287 14.20 -11.92 12.83
CA TYR A 287 12.84 -11.63 13.22
C TYR A 287 11.87 -12.46 12.41
N HIS A 288 10.95 -13.17 13.06
CA HIS A 288 9.79 -13.76 12.41
C HIS A 288 8.54 -13.35 13.16
N GLY A 289 7.72 -12.52 12.54
CA GLY A 289 6.61 -11.94 13.26
C GLY A 289 5.71 -11.04 12.43
N PRO A 290 4.75 -10.38 13.11
CA PRO A 290 3.79 -9.51 12.46
C PRO A 290 4.40 -8.20 11.97
N ASN A 291 3.84 -7.64 10.91
CA ASN A 291 4.21 -6.32 10.37
C ASN A 291 3.51 -5.21 11.17
N GLN A 292 3.75 -5.17 12.48
CA GLN A 292 3.23 -4.13 13.38
C GLN A 292 4.23 -2.98 13.52
N TYR A 293 3.81 -1.77 13.16
CA TYR A 293 4.72 -0.60 13.19
C TYR A 293 5.37 -0.40 14.56
N MET A 294 4.59 -0.46 15.64
CA MET A 294 5.11 -0.27 17.00
C MET A 294 6.02 -1.41 17.48
N GLU A 295 5.87 -2.63 16.98
CA GLU A 295 6.78 -3.74 17.30
C GLU A 295 8.09 -3.63 16.51
N LEU A 296 8.00 -3.39 15.20
CA LEU A 296 9.17 -3.26 14.33
C LEU A 296 10.04 -2.06 14.71
N LYS A 297 9.42 -0.95 15.12
CA LYS A 297 10.14 0.25 15.55
C LYS A 297 10.99 0.05 16.81
N LYS A 298 10.66 -0.91 17.68
CA LYS A 298 11.45 -1.20 18.91
C LYS A 298 12.86 -1.69 18.61
N PHE A 299 13.08 -2.26 17.44
CA PHE A 299 14.41 -2.77 17.06
C PHE A 299 15.38 -1.64 16.69
N ASP A 300 14.88 -0.46 16.29
CA ASP A 300 15.69 0.70 15.89
C ASP A 300 16.73 0.37 14.78
N LYS A 301 16.29 -0.44 13.80
CA LYS A 301 17.10 -0.90 12.64
C LYS A 301 16.41 -0.64 11.28
N GLY A 302 15.43 0.26 11.25
CA GLY A 302 14.65 0.54 10.03
C GLY A 302 13.65 -0.54 9.63
N PHE A 303 13.38 -1.54 10.50
CA PHE A 303 12.42 -2.61 10.20
C PHE A 303 11.01 -2.08 9.93
N ASP A 304 10.62 -0.96 10.55
CA ASP A 304 9.29 -0.36 10.35
C ASP A 304 9.06 0.16 8.92
N GLU A 305 10.12 0.32 8.13
CA GLU A 305 10.04 0.81 6.76
C GLU A 305 9.51 -0.23 5.76
N ILE A 306 9.50 -1.51 6.12
CA ILE A 306 8.88 -2.57 5.29
C ILE A 306 7.37 -2.39 5.17
N ILE A 307 6.75 -1.64 6.09
CA ILE A 307 5.34 -1.31 6.04
C ILE A 307 5.12 -0.19 5.01
N PRO A 308 4.34 -0.43 3.94
CA PRO A 308 4.27 0.49 2.80
C PRO A 308 3.35 1.68 3.06
N PHE A 309 3.65 2.53 4.04
CA PHE A 309 2.83 3.70 4.41
C PHE A 309 2.79 4.84 3.38
N GLY A 310 3.63 4.78 2.34
CA GLY A 310 3.71 5.77 1.26
C GLY A 310 4.89 6.71 1.40
N TRP A 311 5.15 7.50 0.36
CA TRP A 311 6.29 8.41 0.28
C TRP A 311 5.95 9.80 0.83
N GLY A 312 6.98 10.55 1.26
CA GLY A 312 6.89 11.95 1.64
C GLY A 312 5.75 12.27 2.62
N ILE A 313 4.88 13.21 2.25
CA ILE A 313 3.77 13.66 3.09
C ILE A 313 2.79 12.53 3.45
N PHE A 314 2.61 11.52 2.60
CA PHE A 314 1.65 10.44 2.82
C PHE A 314 2.16 9.51 3.92
N GLY A 315 3.44 9.14 3.87
CA GLY A 315 4.10 8.37 4.92
C GLY A 315 4.10 9.12 6.26
N TRP A 316 4.36 10.43 6.24
CA TRP A 316 4.30 11.27 7.44
C TRP A 316 2.89 11.31 8.07
N ILE A 317 1.83 11.45 7.26
CA ILE A 317 0.45 11.42 7.77
C ILE A 317 0.15 10.04 8.39
N SER A 318 0.50 8.96 7.70
CA SER A 318 0.27 7.59 8.19
C SER A 318 1.02 7.33 9.51
N LYS A 319 2.33 7.55 9.55
CA LYS A 319 3.18 7.28 10.73
C LYS A 319 2.93 8.28 11.87
N GLY A 320 2.69 9.55 11.57
CA GLY A 320 2.63 10.64 12.54
C GLY A 320 1.23 10.97 13.06
N ILE A 321 0.18 10.70 12.29
CA ILE A 321 -1.21 11.04 12.67
C ILE A 321 -2.04 9.76 12.80
N VAL A 322 -2.07 8.93 11.76
CA VAL A 322 -2.98 7.78 11.68
C VAL A 322 -2.63 6.71 12.70
N VAL A 323 -1.38 6.25 12.70
CA VAL A 323 -0.92 5.17 13.59
C VAL A 323 -1.07 5.56 15.07
N PRO A 324 -0.64 6.74 15.54
CA PRO A 324 -0.83 7.13 16.94
C PRO A 324 -2.30 7.28 17.31
N LEU A 325 -3.12 7.88 16.44
CA LEU A 325 -4.56 8.03 16.68
C LEU A 325 -5.22 6.66 16.81
N PHE A 326 -4.90 5.73 15.90
CA PHE A 326 -5.42 4.36 15.93
C PHE A 326 -5.00 3.61 17.20
N SER A 327 -3.73 3.71 17.59
CA SER A 327 -3.19 3.08 18.80
C SER A 327 -3.84 3.61 20.09
N ILE A 328 -4.08 4.93 20.18
CA ILE A 328 -4.83 5.53 21.30
C ILE A 328 -6.24 4.94 21.36
N MET A 329 -6.92 4.83 20.22
CA MET A 329 -8.29 4.33 20.16
C MET A 329 -8.38 2.84 20.48
N GLU A 330 -7.39 2.06 20.06
CA GLU A 330 -7.24 0.65 20.39
C GLU A 330 -7.05 0.44 21.90
N SER A 331 -6.34 1.34 22.59
CA SER A 331 -6.15 1.26 24.05
C SER A 331 -7.44 1.33 24.87
N PHE A 332 -8.53 1.86 24.30
CA PHE A 332 -9.86 1.88 24.93
C PHE A 332 -10.64 0.56 24.78
N GLY A 333 -10.13 -0.41 24.02
CA GLY A 333 -10.76 -1.71 23.82
C GLY A 333 -12.05 -1.68 23.00
N TRP A 334 -12.23 -0.67 22.16
CA TRP A 334 -13.41 -0.56 21.28
C TRP A 334 -13.34 -1.52 20.10
N SER A 335 -14.50 -1.82 19.50
CA SER A 335 -14.53 -2.61 18.26
C SER A 335 -13.82 -1.85 17.12
N TYR A 336 -13.08 -2.57 16.29
CA TYR A 336 -12.30 -1.94 15.22
C TYR A 336 -13.16 -1.18 14.21
N GLY A 337 -14.40 -1.62 13.94
CA GLY A 337 -15.34 -0.83 13.15
C GLY A 337 -15.70 0.51 13.81
N LEU A 338 -15.89 0.56 15.13
CA LEU A 338 -16.10 1.82 15.83
C LEU A 338 -14.84 2.72 15.78
N ILE A 339 -13.65 2.12 15.88
CA ILE A 339 -12.37 2.85 15.73
C ILE A 339 -12.30 3.50 14.34
N ILE A 340 -12.62 2.77 13.28
CA ILE A 340 -12.66 3.30 11.91
C ILE A 340 -13.66 4.45 11.79
N PHE A 341 -14.87 4.29 12.35
CA PHE A 341 -15.90 5.33 12.34
C PHE A 341 -15.42 6.61 13.03
N LEU A 342 -14.88 6.48 14.24
CA LEU A 342 -14.41 7.61 15.03
C LEU A 342 -13.19 8.28 14.39
N MET A 343 -12.30 7.51 13.76
CA MET A 343 -11.16 8.05 13.02
C MET A 343 -11.65 8.92 11.86
N ALA A 344 -12.61 8.42 11.07
CA ALA A 344 -13.26 9.21 10.02
C ALA A 344 -13.93 10.46 10.59
N PHE A 345 -14.64 10.34 11.71
CA PHE A 345 -15.30 11.45 12.39
C PHE A 345 -14.31 12.55 12.82
N ILE A 346 -13.22 12.20 13.49
CA ILE A 346 -12.19 13.13 13.97
C ILE A 346 -11.52 13.84 12.78
N ILE A 347 -11.15 13.10 11.73
CA ILE A 347 -10.58 13.68 10.52
C ILE A 347 -11.56 14.68 9.88
N LYS A 348 -12.83 14.31 9.74
CA LYS A 348 -13.86 15.19 9.17
C LYS A 348 -14.14 16.41 10.05
N LEU A 349 -14.07 16.25 11.37
CA LEU A 349 -14.23 17.35 12.32
C LEU A 349 -13.06 18.34 12.23
N ALA A 350 -11.83 17.84 12.15
CA ALA A 350 -10.63 18.67 11.97
C ALA A 350 -10.67 19.46 10.64
N LEU A 351 -11.22 18.86 9.58
CA LEU A 351 -11.40 19.51 8.28
C LEU A 351 -12.67 20.35 8.18
N SER A 352 -13.57 20.31 9.18
CA SER A 352 -14.84 21.03 9.17
C SER A 352 -14.77 22.55 8.95
N PRO A 353 -13.81 23.32 9.51
CA PRO A 353 -13.72 24.75 9.21
C PRO A 353 -13.41 25.01 7.73
N LEU A 354 -12.61 24.13 7.12
CA LEU A 354 -12.26 24.23 5.70
C LEU A 354 -13.44 23.85 4.81
N THR A 355 -14.14 22.76 5.13
CA THR A 355 -15.34 22.35 4.38
C THR A 355 -16.40 23.43 4.44
N PHE A 356 -16.61 24.06 5.60
CA PHE A 356 -17.52 25.21 5.76
C PHE A 356 -17.17 26.38 4.83
N ALA A 357 -15.89 26.77 4.76
CA ALA A 357 -15.43 27.83 3.87
C ALA A 357 -15.70 27.49 2.38
N SER A 358 -15.49 26.23 1.99
CA SER A 358 -15.78 25.75 0.64
C SER A 358 -17.27 25.74 0.31
N TYR A 359 -18.13 25.24 1.21
CA TYR A 359 -19.58 25.27 1.02
C TYR A 359 -20.11 26.68 0.86
N LYS A 360 -19.61 27.63 1.66
CA LYS A 360 -19.95 29.04 1.51
C LYS A 360 -19.56 29.59 0.14
N SER A 361 -18.40 29.21 -0.39
CA SER A 361 -17.98 29.62 -1.73
C SER A 361 -18.91 29.03 -2.80
N MET A 362 -19.26 27.74 -2.70
CA MET A 362 -20.17 27.07 -3.62
C MET A 362 -21.59 27.66 -3.58
N ALA A 363 -22.11 27.98 -2.40
CA ALA A 363 -23.40 28.65 -2.26
C ALA A 363 -23.43 30.02 -2.96
N LYS A 364 -22.34 30.81 -2.85
CA LYS A 364 -22.23 32.07 -3.60
C LYS A 364 -22.17 31.86 -5.11
N MET A 365 -21.44 30.85 -5.57
CA MET A 365 -21.39 30.51 -7.00
C MET A 365 -22.77 30.10 -7.53
N ARG A 366 -23.55 29.35 -6.75
CA ARG A 366 -24.92 28.97 -7.12
C ARG A 366 -25.84 30.17 -7.29
N LEU A 367 -25.69 31.21 -6.46
CA LEU A 367 -26.46 32.46 -6.59
C LEU A 367 -26.10 33.26 -7.84
N LEU A 368 -24.87 33.12 -8.35
CA LEU A 368 -24.41 33.76 -9.59
C LEU A 368 -24.78 32.98 -10.85
N LYS A 369 -25.27 31.73 -10.71
CA LYS A 369 -25.62 30.87 -11.84
C LYS A 369 -26.50 31.55 -12.90
N PRO A 370 -27.62 32.21 -12.58
CA PRO A 370 -28.46 32.85 -13.61
C PRO A 370 -27.70 33.91 -14.42
N GLU A 371 -26.87 34.74 -13.77
CA GLU A 371 -26.04 35.74 -14.46
C GLU A 371 -24.95 35.09 -15.33
N LEU A 372 -24.43 33.93 -14.92
CA LEU A 372 -23.46 33.15 -15.68
C LEU A 372 -24.09 32.46 -16.90
N ASP A 373 -25.35 32.04 -16.79
CA ASP A 373 -26.10 31.43 -17.88
C ASP A 373 -26.43 32.50 -18.95
N GLU A 374 -26.85 33.69 -18.55
CA GLU A 374 -27.02 34.86 -19.45
C GLU A 374 -25.71 35.23 -20.16
N LEU A 375 -24.59 35.23 -19.43
CA LEU A 375 -23.26 35.46 -20.00
C LEU A 375 -22.88 34.38 -21.02
N ALA A 376 -23.26 33.12 -20.75
CA ALA A 376 -23.00 32.00 -21.63
C ALA A 376 -23.79 32.09 -22.93
N GLU A 377 -25.04 32.57 -22.88
CA GLU A 377 -25.86 32.84 -24.08
C GLU A 377 -25.27 33.98 -24.90
N LYS A 378 -24.83 35.06 -24.25
CA LYS A 378 -24.28 36.25 -24.93
C LYS A 378 -22.96 36.00 -25.66
N TYR A 379 -22.11 35.10 -25.13
CA TYR A 379 -20.76 34.85 -25.65
C TYR A 379 -20.53 33.39 -26.12
N GLY A 380 -21.61 32.65 -26.43
CA GLY A 380 -21.55 31.21 -26.72
C GLY A 380 -20.53 30.77 -27.78
N ASN A 381 -20.26 31.61 -28.78
CA ASN A 381 -19.31 31.32 -29.87
C ASN A 381 -17.85 31.68 -29.55
N ASP A 382 -17.57 32.41 -28.48
CA ASP A 382 -16.21 32.83 -28.08
C ASP A 382 -15.89 32.28 -26.68
N ALA A 383 -15.45 31.02 -26.66
CA ALA A 383 -15.12 30.30 -25.43
C ALA A 383 -14.10 31.05 -24.55
N GLN A 384 -13.14 31.75 -25.17
CA GLN A 384 -12.11 32.48 -24.46
C GLN A 384 -12.68 33.75 -23.81
N ARG A 385 -13.50 34.52 -24.51
CA ARG A 385 -14.16 35.71 -23.96
C ARG A 385 -15.20 35.35 -22.91
N LYS A 386 -15.93 34.25 -23.10
CA LYS A 386 -16.84 33.67 -22.11
C LYS A 386 -16.11 33.35 -20.80
N GLN A 387 -14.94 32.72 -20.88
CA GLN A 387 -14.12 32.40 -19.70
C GLN A 387 -13.62 33.68 -18.99
N GLN A 388 -13.17 34.68 -19.75
CA GLN A 388 -12.69 35.96 -19.20
C GLN A 388 -13.79 36.73 -18.45
N GLU A 389 -14.97 36.89 -19.06
CA GLU A 389 -16.07 37.61 -18.43
C GLU A 389 -16.65 36.83 -17.23
N THR A 390 -16.65 35.50 -17.29
CA THR A 390 -16.99 34.63 -16.14
C THR A 390 -16.06 34.89 -14.96
N MET A 391 -14.75 34.98 -15.20
CA MET A 391 -13.76 35.26 -14.15
C MET A 391 -13.86 36.69 -13.61
N LYS A 392 -14.15 37.68 -14.46
CA LYS A 392 -14.42 39.06 -14.03
C LYS A 392 -15.66 39.12 -13.12
N MET A 393 -16.72 38.39 -13.48
CA MET A 393 -17.94 38.32 -12.68
C MET A 393 -17.67 37.69 -11.30
N TYR A 394 -16.96 36.56 -11.25
CA TYR A 394 -16.56 35.96 -9.97
C TYR A 394 -15.73 36.91 -9.10
N THR A 395 -14.81 37.65 -9.72
CA THR A 395 -13.97 38.64 -9.01
C THR A 395 -14.80 39.79 -8.44
N LYS A 396 -15.71 40.37 -9.25
CA LYS A 396 -16.63 41.44 -8.82
C LYS A 396 -17.54 40.96 -7.68
N ALA A 397 -18.00 39.72 -7.73
CA ALA A 397 -18.83 39.12 -6.69
C ALA A 397 -18.04 38.65 -5.44
N GLY A 398 -16.71 38.76 -5.44
CA GLY A 398 -15.85 38.28 -4.35
C GLY A 398 -15.96 36.78 -4.10
N VAL A 399 -16.06 36.00 -5.18
CA VAL A 399 -16.20 34.54 -5.17
C VAL A 399 -14.94 33.91 -5.72
N ASN A 400 -14.39 32.92 -5.00
CA ASN A 400 -13.23 32.18 -5.47
C ASN A 400 -13.69 30.85 -6.10
N PRO A 401 -13.52 30.64 -7.42
CA PRO A 401 -13.92 29.39 -8.08
C PRO A 401 -13.15 28.17 -7.54
N LEU A 402 -11.92 28.35 -7.07
CA LEU A 402 -11.14 27.28 -6.43
C LEU A 402 -11.60 26.98 -5.00
N GLY A 403 -12.40 27.84 -4.39
CA GLY A 403 -12.93 27.63 -3.04
C GLY A 403 -13.67 26.30 -2.89
N GLY A 404 -14.31 25.82 -3.97
CA GLY A 404 -15.04 24.55 -3.99
C GLY A 404 -14.16 23.30 -3.93
N CYS A 405 -12.99 23.29 -4.58
CA CYS A 405 -12.14 22.10 -4.68
C CYS A 405 -11.06 22.01 -3.57
N ILE A 406 -10.82 23.08 -2.81
CA ILE A 406 -9.82 23.10 -1.73
C ILE A 406 -10.00 21.96 -0.71
N PRO A 407 -11.22 21.63 -0.22
CA PRO A 407 -11.37 20.52 0.72
C PRO A 407 -10.98 19.17 0.11
N GLN A 408 -11.25 18.95 -1.18
CA GLN A 408 -10.88 17.72 -1.88
C GLN A 408 -9.36 17.62 -1.99
N LEU A 409 -8.68 18.72 -2.32
CA LEU A 409 -7.23 18.74 -2.44
C LEU A 409 -6.53 18.46 -1.10
N LEU A 410 -7.02 19.04 0.01
CA LEU A 410 -6.46 18.77 1.34
C LEU A 410 -6.83 17.38 1.87
N GLN A 411 -7.98 16.85 1.47
CA GLN A 411 -8.42 15.50 1.81
C GLN A 411 -7.59 14.42 1.09
N PHE A 412 -7.07 14.71 -0.11
CA PHE A 412 -6.39 13.73 -0.95
C PHE A 412 -5.17 13.07 -0.27
N PRO A 413 -4.26 13.79 0.41
CA PRO A 413 -3.19 13.15 1.17
C PRO A 413 -3.67 12.23 2.29
N ILE A 414 -4.73 12.62 2.99
CA ILE A 414 -5.33 11.80 4.05
C ILE A 414 -5.97 10.55 3.43
N LEU A 415 -6.58 10.69 2.25
CA LEU A 415 -7.16 9.57 1.52
C LEU A 415 -6.10 8.52 1.15
N ILE A 416 -4.97 8.97 0.61
CA ILE A 416 -3.85 8.08 0.26
C ILE A 416 -3.30 7.42 1.52
N ALA A 417 -3.13 8.16 2.61
CA ALA A 417 -2.67 7.62 3.89
C ALA A 417 -3.60 6.48 4.36
N MET A 418 -4.92 6.66 4.33
CA MET A 418 -5.90 5.62 4.65
C MET A 418 -5.81 4.43 3.68
N PHE A 419 -5.71 4.69 2.38
CA PHE A 419 -5.60 3.65 1.35
C PHE A 419 -4.38 2.76 1.55
N ARG A 420 -3.28 3.31 2.09
CA ARG A 420 -2.06 2.54 2.40
C ARG A 420 -2.06 1.93 3.79
N PHE A 421 -2.70 2.58 4.76
CA PHE A 421 -2.79 2.12 6.14
C PHE A 421 -3.68 0.88 6.28
N PHE A 422 -4.90 0.91 5.73
CA PHE A 422 -5.89 -0.14 5.93
C PHE A 422 -5.44 -1.54 5.44
N PRO A 423 -4.92 -1.70 4.20
CA PRO A 423 -4.48 -3.00 3.72
C PRO A 423 -3.21 -3.55 4.41
N ALA A 424 -2.42 -2.66 5.03
CA ALA A 424 -1.16 -3.00 5.70
C ALA A 424 -1.31 -3.19 7.23
N SER A 425 -2.43 -2.78 7.81
CA SER A 425 -2.69 -2.83 9.25
C SER A 425 -3.12 -4.23 9.67
N ILE A 426 -2.20 -4.96 10.30
CA ILE A 426 -2.47 -6.27 10.88
C ILE A 426 -3.42 -6.20 12.07
N GLU A 427 -3.56 -5.05 12.71
CA GLU A 427 -4.50 -4.84 13.82
C GLU A 427 -5.96 -5.09 13.39
N LEU A 428 -6.27 -4.88 12.10
CA LEU A 428 -7.59 -5.13 11.50
C LEU A 428 -7.79 -6.57 11.05
N ARG A 429 -6.72 -7.37 11.03
CA ARG A 429 -6.74 -8.75 10.56
C ARG A 429 -7.62 -9.60 11.46
N GLN A 430 -8.54 -10.35 10.84
CA GLN A 430 -9.51 -11.22 11.52
C GLN A 430 -10.39 -10.49 12.56
N LYS A 431 -10.56 -9.18 12.42
CA LYS A 431 -11.48 -8.41 13.26
C LYS A 431 -12.82 -8.29 12.54
N SER A 432 -13.87 -8.79 13.20
CA SER A 432 -15.23 -8.74 12.65
C SER A 432 -15.94 -7.44 12.98
N PHE A 433 -16.82 -7.00 12.08
CA PHE A 433 -17.71 -5.87 12.30
C PHE A 433 -18.97 -5.98 11.40
N LEU A 434 -20.14 -5.85 12.01
CA LEU A 434 -21.44 -6.06 11.34
C LEU A 434 -21.50 -7.42 10.63
N TRP A 435 -21.54 -7.45 9.28
CA TRP A 435 -21.52 -8.68 8.48
C TRP A 435 -20.12 -9.09 8.02
N ALA A 436 -19.13 -8.20 8.08
CA ALA A 436 -17.76 -8.54 7.69
C ALA A 436 -17.09 -9.34 8.80
N GLN A 437 -16.58 -10.51 8.43
CA GLN A 437 -15.84 -11.38 9.36
C GLN A 437 -14.40 -10.92 9.55
N ASP A 438 -13.83 -10.21 8.57
CA ASP A 438 -12.47 -9.70 8.58
C ASP A 438 -12.40 -8.32 7.90
N LEU A 439 -11.98 -7.29 8.65
CA LEU A 439 -11.82 -5.93 8.15
C LEU A 439 -10.59 -5.73 7.24
N SER A 440 -9.63 -6.65 7.28
CA SER A 440 -8.40 -6.60 6.48
C SER A 440 -8.53 -7.31 5.12
N SER A 441 -9.51 -8.20 5.00
CA SER A 441 -9.89 -8.90 3.75
C SER A 441 -11.19 -8.32 3.20
N TYR A 442 -11.56 -8.74 1.98
CA TYR A 442 -12.86 -8.44 1.39
C TYR A 442 -14.02 -9.04 2.19
N ASP A 443 -15.17 -8.37 2.17
CA ASP A 443 -16.42 -8.92 2.70
C ASP A 443 -17.18 -9.68 1.60
N SER A 444 -18.00 -10.67 1.97
CA SER A 444 -18.75 -11.44 0.99
C SER A 444 -20.13 -11.75 1.54
N ILE A 445 -21.17 -11.22 0.89
CA ILE A 445 -22.56 -11.56 1.20
C ILE A 445 -23.13 -12.59 0.22
N PHE A 446 -22.54 -12.69 -0.97
CA PHE A 446 -22.96 -13.60 -2.01
C PHE A 446 -21.72 -14.03 -2.81
N GLU A 447 -21.55 -15.33 -2.97
CA GLU A 447 -20.49 -15.92 -3.80
C GLU A 447 -21.18 -16.56 -5.00
N PHE A 448 -20.76 -16.20 -6.22
CA PHE A 448 -21.37 -16.69 -7.45
C PHE A 448 -21.08 -18.19 -7.69
N GLY A 449 -20.20 -18.79 -6.89
CA GLY A 449 -19.72 -20.17 -6.98
C GLY A 449 -18.44 -20.29 -7.80
N GLN A 450 -17.66 -21.35 -7.58
CA GLN A 450 -16.35 -21.57 -8.21
C GLN A 450 -16.40 -21.68 -9.75
N TRP A 451 -17.59 -21.86 -10.33
CA TRP A 451 -17.80 -22.05 -11.77
C TRP A 451 -18.03 -20.75 -12.54
N PHE A 452 -18.25 -19.63 -11.85
CA PHE A 452 -18.62 -18.36 -12.47
C PHE A 452 -17.94 -17.18 -11.79
N SER A 453 -16.94 -16.61 -12.47
CA SER A 453 -16.32 -15.34 -12.10
C SER A 453 -16.64 -14.29 -13.17
N LEU A 454 -17.16 -13.14 -12.76
CA LEU A 454 -17.35 -12.02 -13.68
C LEU A 454 -16.00 -11.39 -14.02
N PRO A 455 -15.68 -11.17 -15.32
CA PRO A 455 -14.49 -10.43 -15.72
C PRO A 455 -14.43 -9.08 -14.99
N PHE A 456 -13.27 -8.75 -14.43
CA PHE A 456 -12.99 -7.53 -13.65
C PHE A 456 -13.67 -7.41 -12.28
N TYR A 457 -14.85 -7.99 -12.07
CA TYR A 457 -15.59 -7.87 -10.81
C TYR A 457 -15.20 -8.92 -9.77
N GLY A 458 -14.89 -10.14 -10.20
CA GLY A 458 -14.51 -11.25 -9.33
C GLY A 458 -15.63 -12.29 -9.15
N ASP A 459 -15.46 -13.14 -8.15
CA ASP A 459 -16.29 -14.33 -7.83
C ASP A 459 -17.28 -14.10 -6.68
N HIS A 460 -17.27 -12.93 -6.06
CA HIS A 460 -18.12 -12.60 -4.92
C HIS A 460 -18.67 -11.17 -4.98
N VAL A 461 -19.56 -10.84 -4.05
CA VAL A 461 -20.15 -9.52 -3.88
C VAL A 461 -19.84 -9.01 -2.47
N SER A 462 -19.01 -7.97 -2.40
CA SER A 462 -18.77 -7.18 -1.18
C SER A 462 -19.93 -6.21 -0.93
N LEU A 463 -20.51 -6.21 0.27
CA LEU A 463 -21.60 -5.29 0.63
C LEU A 463 -21.06 -3.93 1.06
N PHE A 464 -19.92 -3.86 1.76
CA PHE A 464 -19.32 -2.56 2.09
C PHE A 464 -18.92 -1.77 0.84
N THR A 465 -18.48 -2.45 -0.22
CA THR A 465 -18.14 -1.79 -1.50
C THR A 465 -19.40 -1.30 -2.21
N ILE A 466 -20.51 -2.03 -2.17
CA ILE A 466 -21.81 -1.56 -2.68
C ILE A 466 -22.27 -0.32 -1.91
N LEU A 467 -22.22 -0.35 -0.58
CA LEU A 467 -22.61 0.80 0.25
C LEU A 467 -21.69 2.01 0.02
N MET A 468 -20.39 1.76 -0.15
CA MET A 468 -19.44 2.79 -0.56
C MET A 468 -19.81 3.38 -1.93
N ALA A 469 -20.11 2.55 -2.93
CA ALA A 469 -20.46 3.00 -4.26
C ALA A 469 -21.77 3.79 -4.27
N ILE A 470 -22.82 3.32 -3.58
CA ILE A 470 -24.10 4.02 -3.43
C ILE A 470 -23.87 5.36 -2.72
N SER A 471 -23.16 5.38 -1.60
CA SER A 471 -22.89 6.62 -0.86
C SER A 471 -22.06 7.61 -1.70
N THR A 472 -21.08 7.12 -2.47
CA THR A 472 -20.28 7.96 -3.38
C THR A 472 -21.14 8.49 -4.52
N PHE A 473 -22.01 7.68 -5.10
CA PHE A 473 -22.94 8.09 -6.15
C PHE A 473 -23.89 9.18 -5.66
N LEU A 474 -24.50 8.99 -4.48
CA LEU A 474 -25.33 10.00 -3.85
C LEU A 474 -24.51 11.27 -3.58
N TYR A 475 -23.25 11.13 -3.18
CA TYR A 475 -22.39 12.25 -2.81
C TYR A 475 -22.07 13.08 -4.05
N THR A 476 -21.68 12.42 -5.13
CA THR A 476 -21.48 13.00 -6.45
C THR A 476 -22.74 13.70 -6.94
N ARG A 477 -23.91 13.03 -6.85
CA ARG A 477 -25.21 13.61 -7.25
C ARG A 477 -25.50 14.91 -6.50
N PHE A 478 -25.30 14.89 -5.19
CA PHE A 478 -25.52 16.05 -4.33
C PHE A 478 -24.52 17.18 -4.62
N ASN A 479 -23.23 16.87 -4.77
CA ASN A 479 -22.19 17.85 -5.05
C ASN A 479 -22.37 18.50 -6.44
N ASN A 480 -22.82 17.71 -7.43
CA ASN A 480 -23.18 18.21 -8.75
C ASN A 480 -24.43 19.10 -8.74
N SER A 481 -25.38 18.87 -7.81
CA SER A 481 -26.53 19.78 -7.63
C SER A 481 -26.14 21.14 -7.02
N MET A 482 -25.01 21.18 -6.31
CA MET A 482 -24.49 22.40 -5.68
C MET A 482 -23.54 23.19 -6.57
N THR A 483 -22.90 22.53 -7.54
CA THR A 483 -21.99 23.18 -8.47
C THR A 483 -22.79 23.78 -9.63
N PRO A 484 -22.59 25.07 -9.98
CA PRO A 484 -23.24 25.65 -11.14
C PRO A 484 -22.79 24.91 -12.41
N SER A 485 -23.72 24.18 -13.02
CA SER A 485 -23.54 23.61 -14.35
C SER A 485 -23.44 24.75 -15.36
N SER A 486 -22.21 25.07 -15.78
CA SER A 486 -21.97 25.89 -16.97
C SER A 486 -22.10 24.99 -18.20
N ASN A 487 -22.69 25.51 -19.28
CA ASN A 487 -22.83 24.82 -20.59
C ASN A 487 -21.50 24.61 -21.33
N ASN A 488 -20.41 24.35 -20.61
CA ASN A 488 -19.10 24.09 -21.17
C ASN A 488 -18.93 22.57 -21.30
N MET A 489 -18.57 22.11 -22.52
CA MET A 489 -18.37 20.70 -22.87
C MET A 489 -17.44 19.96 -21.86
N MET A 490 -16.44 20.65 -21.33
CA MET A 490 -15.51 20.14 -20.30
C MET A 490 -16.20 19.80 -18.97
N GLN A 491 -17.20 20.57 -18.51
CA GLN A 491 -17.91 20.27 -17.28
C GLN A 491 -18.88 19.08 -17.44
N GLN A 492 -19.52 18.96 -18.61
CA GLN A 492 -20.37 17.80 -18.90
C GLN A 492 -19.56 16.51 -18.93
N GLN A 493 -18.36 16.52 -19.54
CA GLN A 493 -17.45 15.38 -19.51
C GLN A 493 -17.02 15.02 -18.08
N MET A 494 -16.70 16.02 -17.25
CA MET A 494 -16.34 15.79 -15.84
C MET A 494 -17.51 15.18 -15.05
N GLN A 495 -18.75 15.61 -15.29
CA GLN A 495 -19.94 15.03 -14.63
C GLN A 495 -20.13 13.57 -15.02
N VAL A 496 -19.96 13.21 -16.30
CA VAL A 496 -20.06 11.81 -16.75
C VAL A 496 -19.00 10.96 -16.05
N ILE A 497 -17.75 11.42 -16.01
CA ILE A 497 -16.66 10.70 -15.31
C ILE A 497 -17.01 10.51 -13.82
N GLN A 498 -17.51 11.54 -13.15
CA GLN A 498 -17.87 11.45 -11.73
C GLN A 498 -19.03 10.47 -11.45
N TYR A 499 -20.00 10.34 -12.35
CA TYR A 499 -21.07 9.33 -12.21
C TYR A 499 -20.60 7.92 -12.55
N LEU A 500 -19.59 7.78 -13.41
CA LEU A 500 -18.96 6.49 -13.73
C LEU A 500 -18.02 6.00 -12.62
N MET A 501 -17.33 6.92 -11.91
CA MET A 501 -16.37 6.61 -10.85
C MET A 501 -16.90 5.63 -9.78
N PRO A 502 -18.11 5.80 -9.19
CA PRO A 502 -18.65 4.85 -8.22
C PRO A 502 -18.79 3.42 -8.77
N ILE A 503 -19.11 3.27 -10.05
CA ILE A 503 -19.23 1.95 -10.71
C ILE A 503 -17.84 1.33 -10.88
N MET A 504 -16.85 2.12 -11.31
CA MET A 504 -15.46 1.64 -11.40
C MET A 504 -14.88 1.27 -10.04
N LEU A 505 -15.15 2.08 -9.01
CA LEU A 505 -14.73 1.80 -7.63
C LEU A 505 -15.36 0.52 -7.10
N LEU A 506 -16.63 0.26 -7.43
CA LEU A 506 -17.32 -0.98 -7.06
C LEU A 506 -16.62 -2.22 -7.63
N VAL A 507 -16.19 -2.17 -8.89
CA VAL A 507 -15.45 -3.26 -9.55
C VAL A 507 -14.07 -3.45 -8.92
N TRP A 508 -13.31 -2.36 -8.72
CA TRP A 508 -11.96 -2.44 -8.20
C TRP A 508 -11.90 -2.83 -6.72
N PHE A 509 -12.73 -2.20 -5.87
CA PHE A 509 -12.68 -2.40 -4.43
C PHE A 509 -13.33 -3.71 -3.97
N ASN A 510 -14.02 -4.43 -4.85
CA ASN A 510 -14.66 -5.71 -4.49
C ASN A 510 -13.66 -6.71 -3.88
N ASN A 511 -12.42 -6.73 -4.35
CA ASN A 511 -11.37 -7.62 -3.84
C ASN A 511 -10.45 -6.96 -2.78
N TYR A 512 -10.73 -5.73 -2.34
CA TYR A 512 -9.92 -4.97 -1.39
C TYR A 512 -10.39 -5.16 0.06
N ALA A 513 -9.57 -4.71 1.02
CA ALA A 513 -9.89 -4.71 2.44
C ALA A 513 -11.24 -4.02 2.72
N SER A 514 -12.15 -4.73 3.38
CA SER A 514 -13.51 -4.25 3.68
C SER A 514 -13.50 -3.06 4.65
N GLY A 515 -12.51 -2.96 5.54
CA GLY A 515 -12.30 -1.82 6.43
C GLY A 515 -12.05 -0.51 5.69
N LEU A 516 -11.36 -0.56 4.54
CA LEU A 516 -11.17 0.60 3.68
C LEU A 516 -12.51 1.05 3.07
N SER A 517 -13.27 0.11 2.50
CA SER A 517 -14.60 0.39 1.93
C SER A 517 -15.57 0.94 2.97
N TYR A 518 -15.55 0.40 4.19
CA TYR A 518 -16.31 0.91 5.32
C TYR A 518 -15.88 2.33 5.72
N TYR A 519 -14.58 2.62 5.78
CA TYR A 519 -14.07 3.98 6.02
C TYR A 519 -14.61 4.98 4.99
N TYR A 520 -14.62 4.64 3.70
CA TYR A 520 -15.18 5.50 2.65
C TYR A 520 -16.68 5.70 2.81
N PHE A 521 -17.42 4.62 3.10
CA PHE A 521 -18.86 4.69 3.35
C PHE A 521 -19.19 5.65 4.50
N VAL A 522 -18.55 5.47 5.66
CA VAL A 522 -18.72 6.35 6.82
C VAL A 522 -18.28 7.79 6.48
N SER A 523 -17.15 7.95 5.81
CA SER A 523 -16.65 9.27 5.41
C SER A 523 -17.65 10.01 4.53
N ASN A 524 -18.28 9.33 3.57
CA ASN A 524 -19.33 9.91 2.73
C ASN A 524 -20.55 10.31 3.57
N LEU A 525 -21.03 9.44 4.46
CA LEU A 525 -22.14 9.75 5.37
C LEU A 525 -21.86 10.97 6.26
N LEU A 526 -20.65 11.08 6.79
CA LEU A 526 -20.22 12.22 7.58
C LEU A 526 -20.18 13.51 6.76
N ILE A 527 -19.69 13.44 5.51
CA ILE A 527 -19.71 14.58 4.59
C ILE A 527 -21.16 15.03 4.33
N PHE A 528 -22.07 14.08 4.10
CA PHE A 528 -23.49 14.42 3.93
C PHE A 528 -24.09 15.06 5.17
N GLY A 529 -23.80 14.51 6.36
CA GLY A 529 -24.24 15.09 7.62
C GLY A 529 -23.74 16.53 7.78
N GLN A 530 -22.44 16.76 7.53
CA GLN A 530 -21.85 18.10 7.56
C GLN A 530 -22.50 19.05 6.55
N GLN A 531 -22.67 18.61 5.30
CA GLN A 531 -23.33 19.38 4.25
C GLN A 531 -24.75 19.79 4.61
N TRP A 532 -25.53 18.83 5.08
CA TRP A 532 -26.90 19.03 5.48
C TRP A 532 -27.00 20.02 6.65
N SER A 533 -26.16 19.85 7.68
CA SER A 533 -26.09 20.77 8.81
C SER A 533 -25.69 22.18 8.40
N ILE A 534 -24.68 22.32 7.53
CA ILE A 534 -24.23 23.64 7.03
C ILE A 534 -25.36 24.33 6.26
N LYS A 535 -26.01 23.60 5.34
CA LYS A 535 -27.11 24.13 4.54
C LYS A 535 -28.30 24.55 5.41
N LYS A 536 -28.67 23.74 6.40
CA LYS A 536 -29.85 23.99 7.24
C LYS A 536 -29.64 25.11 8.25
N PHE A 537 -28.48 25.16 8.91
CA PHE A 537 -28.24 26.05 10.04
C PHE A 537 -27.45 27.32 9.71
N PHE A 538 -26.61 27.32 8.66
CA PHE A 538 -25.64 28.41 8.44
C PHE A 538 -25.83 29.17 7.12
N ILE A 539 -26.50 28.58 6.13
CA ILE A 539 -26.73 29.24 4.84
C ILE A 539 -28.13 29.86 4.81
N ASN A 540 -28.20 31.17 5.02
CA ASN A 540 -29.37 31.98 4.70
C ASN A 540 -29.14 32.66 3.35
N GLU A 541 -29.89 32.24 2.32
CA GLU A 541 -29.68 32.69 0.93
C GLU A 541 -29.85 34.21 0.78
N ASP A 542 -30.78 34.83 1.51
CA ASP A 542 -31.06 36.26 1.42
C ASP A 542 -29.91 37.10 1.97
N LYS A 543 -29.38 36.72 3.15
CA LYS A 543 -28.18 37.35 3.72
C LYS A 543 -26.95 37.17 2.83
N LEU A 544 -26.89 36.05 2.09
CA LEU A 544 -25.78 35.78 1.18
C LEU A 544 -25.88 36.61 -0.11
N ARG A 545 -27.08 36.78 -0.67
CA ARG A 545 -27.36 37.67 -1.82
C ARG A 545 -27.00 39.12 -1.51
N ALA A 546 -27.51 39.65 -0.40
CA ALA A 546 -27.21 41.03 0.04
C ALA A 546 -25.70 41.27 0.20
N LYS A 547 -24.96 40.27 0.68
CA LYS A 547 -23.50 40.36 0.80
C LYS A 547 -22.78 40.31 -0.54
N ILE A 548 -23.29 39.58 -1.52
CA ILE A 548 -22.75 39.56 -2.89
C ILE A 548 -22.98 40.92 -3.55
N GLU A 549 -24.17 41.49 -3.43
CA GLU A 549 -24.51 42.81 -3.98
C GLU A 549 -23.66 43.93 -3.37
N ASP A 550 -23.47 43.95 -2.04
CA ASP A 550 -22.55 44.89 -1.38
C ASP A 550 -21.10 44.73 -1.87
N THR A 551 -20.66 43.49 -2.11
CA THR A 551 -19.30 43.22 -2.62
C THR A 551 -19.15 43.68 -4.06
N LYS A 552 -20.18 43.46 -4.90
CA LYS A 552 -20.25 43.96 -6.29
C LYS A 552 -20.22 45.49 -6.33
N ALA A 553 -20.99 46.14 -5.45
CA ALA A 553 -21.02 47.60 -5.33
C ALA A 553 -19.65 48.19 -4.91
N LYS A 554 -18.88 47.47 -4.09
CA LYS A 554 -17.52 47.84 -3.68
C LYS A 554 -16.43 47.43 -4.70
N GLY A 555 -16.80 46.91 -5.87
CA GLY A 555 -15.88 46.56 -6.95
C GLY A 555 -15.10 45.25 -6.77
N GLY A 556 -15.26 44.53 -5.65
CA GLY A 556 -14.55 43.30 -5.33
C GLY A 556 -13.03 43.47 -5.12
N LYS A 557 -12.43 42.70 -4.20
CA LYS A 557 -10.96 42.63 -4.06
C LYS A 557 -10.42 41.48 -4.91
N GLN A 558 -9.62 41.80 -5.92
CA GLN A 558 -8.95 40.79 -6.75
C GLN A 558 -7.81 40.12 -5.97
N SER A 559 -7.81 38.79 -5.89
CA SER A 559 -6.70 38.05 -5.26
C SER A 559 -5.46 38.07 -6.15
N LYS A 560 -4.26 37.99 -5.55
CA LYS A 560 -2.98 37.94 -6.30
C LYS A 560 -2.96 36.82 -7.35
N PHE A 561 -3.58 35.68 -7.02
CA PHE A 561 -3.71 34.55 -7.94
C PHE A 561 -4.65 34.85 -9.11
N SER A 562 -5.82 35.46 -8.85
CA SER A 562 -6.75 35.86 -9.91
C SER A 562 -6.13 36.89 -10.86
N LYS A 563 -5.29 37.81 -10.35
CA LYS A 563 -4.54 38.76 -11.18
C LYS A 563 -3.57 38.04 -12.13
N ARG A 564 -2.74 37.14 -11.59
CA ARG A 564 -1.81 36.33 -12.39
C ARG A 564 -2.51 35.46 -13.45
N MET A 565 -3.66 34.88 -13.10
CA MET A 565 -4.44 34.08 -14.07
C MET A 565 -4.98 34.94 -15.22
N ASN A 566 -5.49 36.15 -14.92
CA ASN A 566 -5.98 37.07 -15.94
C ASN A 566 -4.82 37.53 -16.85
N GLU A 567 -3.66 37.86 -16.28
CA GLU A 567 -2.44 38.20 -17.02
C GLU A 567 -1.98 37.05 -17.93
N MET A 568 -2.01 35.80 -17.44
CA MET A 568 -1.69 34.61 -18.26
C MET A 568 -2.68 34.41 -19.41
N MET A 569 -3.99 34.57 -19.17
CA MET A 569 -5.01 34.45 -20.22
C MET A 569 -4.89 35.56 -21.28
N GLU A 570 -4.55 36.78 -20.88
CA GLU A 570 -4.30 37.90 -21.80
C GLU A 570 -3.04 37.67 -22.63
N ALA A 571 -1.94 37.24 -22.02
CA ALA A 571 -0.71 36.87 -22.73
C ALA A 571 -0.93 35.74 -23.74
N GLN A 572 -1.76 34.74 -23.40
CA GLN A 572 -2.12 33.65 -24.31
C GLN A 572 -2.90 34.18 -25.53
N LYS A 573 -3.80 35.14 -25.33
CA LYS A 573 -4.56 35.82 -26.40
C LYS A 573 -3.67 36.63 -27.31
N GLU A 574 -2.72 37.38 -26.76
CA GLU A 574 -1.73 38.14 -27.54
C GLU A 574 -0.83 37.22 -28.36
N SER A 575 -0.40 36.10 -27.80
CA SER A 575 0.42 35.11 -28.51
C SER A 575 -0.34 34.44 -29.67
N GLY A 576 -1.63 34.14 -29.48
CA GLY A 576 -2.51 33.61 -30.52
C GLY A 576 -2.77 34.61 -31.64
N ASN A 577 -3.07 35.87 -31.30
CA ASN A 577 -3.24 36.95 -32.28
C ASN A 577 -1.95 37.24 -33.06
N ARG A 578 -0.78 37.15 -32.42
CA ARG A 578 0.52 37.28 -33.11
C ARG A 578 0.79 36.11 -34.06
N ARG A 579 0.37 34.88 -33.71
CA ARG A 579 0.45 33.72 -34.61
C ARG A 579 -0.51 33.85 -35.80
N ALA A 580 -1.75 34.26 -35.57
CA ALA A 580 -2.73 34.48 -36.66
C ALA A 580 -2.24 35.55 -37.65
N ARG A 581 -1.73 36.69 -37.15
CA ARG A 581 -1.14 37.76 -37.98
C ARG A 581 0.13 37.34 -38.76
N ARG A 582 0.78 36.24 -38.37
CA ARG A 582 1.93 35.67 -39.09
C ARG A 582 1.53 34.62 -40.13
N MET A 583 0.31 34.09 -40.08
CA MET A 583 -0.21 33.17 -41.11
C MET A 583 -0.97 33.91 -42.21
N ASP A 584 -1.49 35.11 -41.94
CA ASP A 584 -2.12 36.01 -42.92
C ASP A 584 -1.12 36.88 -43.71
N LYS A 585 0.18 36.74 -43.44
CA LYS A 585 1.30 37.30 -44.22
C LYS A 585 2.03 36.18 -44.93
#